data_AF-A0A661B8M6-F1
#
_entry.id   AF-A0A661B8M6-F1
#
_cell.length_a   1.000
_cell.length_b   1.000
_cell.length_c   1.000
_cell.angle_alpha   90.00
_cell.angle_beta   90.00
_cell.angle_gamma   90.00
#
_symmetry.space_group_name_H-M   'P 1'
#
loop_
_entity.id
_entity.type
_entity.pdbx_description
1 polymer ?
#
loop_
_entity_poly.entity_id
_entity_poly.type
_entity_poly.pdbx_seq_one_letter_code
_entity_poly.pdbx_strand_id
1 'polypeptide(L)'
;TVHKGVSRPGGILYRDGIAKMTTFGRACNDDGIPLIWLQDISGFDIGPEAEKVGLLGYGSNLLYLNSTTDIPVITVLLRKASGAGYYAMSGRPYDPIIQLSTPLTRLAVMEGRTLAIGTFNAKLDDNFNIVAENDEEYQKIKSGMEAVERRIEEEMDPILTARQLDTDEIILFRELRPYLETMTEMCYQSIGYRRVKNPRIWSMHDINALQ
;
A
#
# COMPACT_ATOMS: atom_id res chain seq x y z
N THR A 1 -11.34 5.88 -17.98
CA THR A 1 -11.95 5.02 -16.95
C THR A 1 -13.11 4.22 -17.51
N VAL A 2 -12.93 2.89 -17.52
CA VAL A 2 -13.85 1.86 -18.05
C VAL A 2 -15.17 1.77 -17.25
N HIS A 3 -15.34 2.58 -16.20
CA HIS A 3 -16.46 2.53 -15.27
C HIS A 3 -17.03 3.94 -15.00
N LYS A 4 -17.61 4.59 -16.02
CA LYS A 4 -18.37 5.83 -15.80
C LYS A 4 -19.70 5.49 -15.12
N GLY A 5 -19.94 5.98 -13.90
CA GLY A 5 -21.24 5.94 -13.22
C GLY A 5 -21.41 4.93 -12.08
N VAL A 6 -20.37 4.16 -11.70
CA VAL A 6 -20.44 3.20 -10.58
C VAL A 6 -19.51 3.67 -9.46
N SER A 7 -20.07 3.86 -8.25
CA SER A 7 -19.29 4.16 -7.05
C SER A 7 -18.46 2.93 -6.68
N ARG A 8 -17.15 3.13 -6.50
CA ARG A 8 -16.23 2.08 -6.05
C ARG A 8 -15.63 2.42 -4.70
N PRO A 9 -15.28 1.42 -3.87
CA PRO A 9 -14.52 1.66 -2.66
C PRO A 9 -13.22 2.39 -3.00
N GLY A 10 -12.90 3.44 -2.25
CA GLY A 10 -11.60 4.11 -2.34
C GLY A 10 -10.47 3.19 -1.91
N GLY A 11 -9.26 3.44 -2.42
CA GLY A 11 -8.06 2.65 -2.07
C GLY A 11 -7.83 1.40 -2.91
N ILE A 12 -8.56 1.22 -4.02
CA ILE A 12 -8.37 0.11 -4.96
C ILE A 12 -7.46 0.55 -6.12
N LEU A 13 -6.49 -0.29 -6.48
CA LEU A 13 -5.62 -0.09 -7.63
C LEU A 13 -6.31 -0.57 -8.92
N TYR A 14 -6.82 0.38 -9.69
CA TYR A 14 -7.38 0.14 -11.03
C TYR A 14 -6.39 0.54 -12.13
N ARG A 15 -6.59 0.01 -13.34
CA ARG A 15 -5.66 0.12 -14.46
C ARG A 15 -5.14 1.54 -14.71
N ASP A 16 -6.04 2.49 -14.93
CA ASP A 16 -5.66 3.87 -15.29
C ASP A 16 -4.88 4.54 -14.13
N GLY A 17 -5.21 4.18 -12.87
CA GLY A 17 -4.49 4.65 -11.68
C GLY A 17 -3.08 4.08 -11.60
N ILE A 18 -2.92 2.77 -11.81
CA ILE A 18 -1.61 2.11 -11.82
C ILE A 18 -0.73 2.68 -12.93
N ALA A 19 -1.26 2.81 -14.16
CA ALA A 19 -0.53 3.40 -15.28
C ALA A 19 -0.01 4.80 -14.93
N LYS A 20 -0.85 5.64 -14.31
CA LYS A 20 -0.46 6.98 -13.86
C LYS A 20 0.66 6.93 -12.82
N MET A 21 0.52 6.08 -11.80
CA MET A 21 1.54 5.96 -10.74
C MET A 21 2.87 5.46 -11.30
N THR A 22 2.86 4.47 -12.19
CA THR A 22 4.08 3.96 -12.83
C THR A 22 4.75 5.04 -13.68
N THR A 23 4.00 5.77 -14.51
CA THR A 23 4.58 6.87 -15.30
C THR A 23 5.14 7.97 -14.42
N PHE A 24 4.45 8.33 -13.34
CA PHE A 24 4.91 9.33 -12.38
C PHE A 24 6.21 8.91 -11.70
N GLY A 25 6.27 7.71 -11.13
CA GLY A 25 7.47 7.27 -10.43
C GLY A 25 8.66 7.05 -11.37
N ARG A 26 8.44 6.66 -12.64
CA ARG A 26 9.50 6.65 -13.67
C ARG A 26 10.06 8.06 -13.91
N ALA A 27 9.19 9.05 -14.08
CA ALA A 27 9.62 10.44 -14.26
C ALA A 27 10.42 10.93 -13.04
N CYS A 28 9.97 10.61 -11.81
CA CYS A 28 10.71 10.92 -10.59
C CYS A 28 12.08 10.23 -10.56
N ASN A 29 12.16 8.95 -10.93
CA ASN A 29 13.42 8.21 -10.96
C ASN A 29 14.41 8.77 -11.99
N ASP A 30 13.91 9.16 -13.16
CA ASP A 30 14.71 9.78 -14.24
C ASP A 30 15.21 11.17 -13.83
N ASP A 31 14.37 11.96 -13.16
CA ASP A 31 14.70 13.31 -12.69
C ASP A 31 15.47 13.34 -11.35
N GLY A 32 15.63 12.19 -10.68
CA GLY A 32 16.28 12.09 -9.36
C GLY A 32 15.46 12.71 -8.22
N ILE A 33 14.12 12.70 -8.33
CA ILE A 33 13.20 13.24 -7.34
C ILE A 33 12.79 12.14 -6.36
N PRO A 34 13.02 12.28 -5.04
CA PRO A 34 12.55 11.32 -4.03
C PRO A 34 11.05 11.05 -4.11
N LEU A 35 10.65 9.80 -3.88
CA LEU A 35 9.25 9.39 -3.87
C LEU A 35 8.76 9.15 -2.44
N ILE A 36 7.55 9.61 -2.16
CA ILE A 36 6.82 9.31 -0.93
C ILE A 36 5.53 8.58 -1.31
N TRP A 37 5.41 7.32 -0.89
CA TRP A 37 4.19 6.54 -1.04
C TRP A 37 3.31 6.69 0.21
N LEU A 38 2.14 7.29 0.04
CA LEU A 38 1.11 7.35 1.08
C LEU A 38 0.09 6.23 0.85
N GLN A 39 0.14 5.20 1.68
CA GLN A 39 -0.68 4.00 1.51
C GLN A 39 -1.98 4.06 2.32
N ASP A 40 -3.10 4.07 1.60
CA ASP A 40 -4.41 3.63 2.08
C ASP A 40 -5.02 2.72 1.01
N ILE A 41 -4.48 1.51 0.92
CA ILE A 41 -4.77 0.55 -0.15
C ILE A 41 -5.39 -0.74 0.38
N SER A 42 -6.46 -1.19 -0.27
CA SER A 42 -7.11 -2.48 0.04
C SER A 42 -6.70 -3.59 -0.92
N GLY A 43 -6.07 -3.23 -2.05
CA GLY A 43 -5.58 -4.18 -3.05
C GLY A 43 -5.80 -3.73 -4.48
N PHE A 44 -5.77 -4.68 -5.41
CA PHE A 44 -6.07 -4.48 -6.81
C PHE A 44 -7.56 -4.63 -7.10
N ASP A 45 -8.01 -3.97 -8.17
CA ASP A 45 -9.34 -4.20 -8.71
C ASP A 45 -9.48 -5.64 -9.20
N ILE A 46 -10.61 -6.28 -8.90
CA ILE A 46 -10.85 -7.70 -9.21
C ILE A 46 -12.10 -7.84 -10.10
N GLY A 47 -12.12 -8.90 -10.90
CA GLY A 47 -13.27 -9.31 -11.72
C GLY A 47 -12.96 -9.35 -13.21
N PRO A 48 -13.93 -9.84 -14.02
CA PRO A 48 -13.69 -10.14 -15.45
C PRO A 48 -13.20 -8.93 -16.26
N GLU A 49 -13.68 -7.72 -15.94
CA GLU A 49 -13.27 -6.51 -16.63
C GLU A 49 -11.83 -6.11 -16.30
N ALA A 50 -11.40 -6.28 -15.04
CA ALA A 50 -10.02 -6.04 -14.62
C ALA A 50 -9.06 -6.99 -15.34
N GLU A 51 -9.44 -8.26 -15.47
CA GLU A 51 -8.67 -9.27 -16.20
C GLU A 51 -8.61 -8.98 -17.70
N LYS A 52 -9.74 -8.65 -18.34
CA LYS A 52 -9.80 -8.31 -19.77
C LYS A 52 -8.89 -7.14 -20.15
N VAL A 53 -8.75 -6.15 -19.26
CA VAL A 53 -7.87 -5.01 -19.50
C VAL A 53 -6.40 -5.27 -19.13
N GLY A 54 -6.07 -6.49 -18.73
CA GLY A 54 -4.71 -6.92 -18.41
C GLY A 54 -4.16 -6.28 -17.14
N LEU A 55 -4.99 -6.07 -16.11
CA LEU A 55 -4.60 -5.38 -14.88
C LEU A 55 -3.32 -5.95 -14.25
N LEU A 56 -3.16 -7.28 -14.29
CA LEU A 56 -1.96 -7.96 -13.80
C LEU A 56 -0.68 -7.38 -14.43
N GLY A 57 -0.67 -7.16 -15.75
CA GLY A 57 0.49 -6.59 -16.44
C GLY A 57 0.78 -5.14 -16.04
N TYR A 58 -0.26 -4.35 -15.77
CA TYR A 58 -0.09 -3.01 -15.20
C TYR A 58 0.46 -3.07 -13.78
N GLY A 59 -0.05 -3.97 -12.94
CA GLY A 59 0.46 -4.21 -11.59
C GLY A 59 1.94 -4.61 -11.60
N SER A 60 2.33 -5.53 -12.48
CA SER A 60 3.73 -5.93 -12.67
C SER A 60 4.63 -4.76 -13.07
N ASN A 61 4.16 -3.82 -13.89
CA ASN A 61 4.95 -2.62 -14.24
C ASN A 61 5.23 -1.72 -13.04
N LEU A 62 4.27 -1.59 -12.12
CA LEU A 62 4.45 -0.81 -10.90
C LEU A 62 5.39 -1.51 -9.91
N LEU A 63 5.25 -2.82 -9.74
CA LEU A 63 6.17 -3.63 -8.94
C LEU A 63 7.59 -3.52 -9.50
N TYR A 64 7.75 -3.63 -10.82
CA TYR A 64 9.05 -3.49 -11.49
C TYR A 64 9.67 -2.12 -11.22
N LEU A 65 8.89 -1.03 -11.36
CA LEU A 65 9.38 0.31 -11.05
C LEU A 65 9.91 0.43 -9.62
N ASN A 66 9.18 -0.08 -8.63
CA ASN A 66 9.62 -0.01 -7.24
C ASN A 66 10.87 -0.89 -6.99
N SER A 67 11.03 -1.99 -7.73
CA SER A 67 12.22 -2.84 -7.62
C SER A 67 13.47 -2.30 -8.33
N THR A 68 13.31 -1.39 -9.30
CA THR A 68 14.42 -0.88 -10.13
C THR A 68 14.65 0.62 -9.99
N THR A 69 13.98 1.26 -9.04
CA THR A 69 14.20 2.68 -8.74
C THR A 69 15.50 2.81 -7.95
N ASP A 70 16.33 3.79 -8.31
CA ASP A 70 17.55 4.09 -7.55
C ASP A 70 17.38 5.34 -6.69
N ILE A 71 16.24 6.04 -6.78
CA ILE A 71 15.95 7.22 -5.97
C ILE A 71 15.53 6.85 -4.54
N PRO A 72 15.71 7.77 -3.57
CA PRO A 72 15.14 7.63 -2.24
C PRO A 72 13.62 7.40 -2.26
N VAL A 73 13.17 6.32 -1.63
CA VAL A 73 11.73 6.00 -1.44
C VAL A 73 11.39 5.97 0.04
N ILE A 74 10.33 6.69 0.41
CA ILE A 74 9.75 6.73 1.74
C ILE A 74 8.34 6.15 1.65
N THR A 75 7.96 5.31 2.61
CA THR A 75 6.62 4.71 2.64
C THR A 75 5.91 5.07 3.93
N VAL A 76 4.67 5.54 3.82
CA VAL A 76 3.82 5.85 4.98
C VAL A 76 2.54 5.04 4.87
N LEU A 77 2.34 4.11 5.79
CA LEU A 77 1.11 3.38 5.96
C LEU A 77 0.13 4.27 6.73
N LEU A 78 -0.88 4.81 6.06
CA LEU A 78 -1.84 5.73 6.67
C LEU A 78 -2.95 4.98 7.41
N ARG A 79 -3.55 3.98 6.76
CA ARG A 79 -4.66 3.20 7.31
C ARG A 79 -4.65 1.78 6.77
N LYS A 80 -5.14 1.52 5.56
CA LYS A 80 -5.09 0.16 5.01
C LYS A 80 -3.78 -0.07 4.25
N ALA A 81 -3.11 -1.16 4.58
CA ALA A 81 -1.95 -1.66 3.85
C ALA A 81 -2.13 -3.16 3.61
N SER A 82 -2.81 -3.52 2.51
CA SER A 82 -3.25 -4.89 2.28
C SER A 82 -2.65 -5.57 1.05
N GLY A 83 -2.18 -6.79 1.25
CA GLY A 83 -1.87 -7.77 0.21
C GLY A 83 -0.99 -7.26 -0.92
N ALA A 84 -1.36 -7.59 -2.16
CA ALA A 84 -0.59 -7.18 -3.32
C ALA A 84 -0.51 -5.65 -3.49
N GLY A 85 -1.48 -4.89 -2.98
CA GLY A 85 -1.42 -3.43 -3.02
C GLY A 85 -0.29 -2.86 -2.16
N TYR A 86 0.02 -3.50 -1.03
CA TYR A 86 1.12 -3.11 -0.14
C TYR A 86 2.47 -3.25 -0.84
N TYR A 87 2.65 -4.36 -1.57
CA TYR A 87 3.81 -4.57 -2.43
C TYR A 87 3.86 -3.57 -3.58
N ALA A 88 2.72 -3.33 -4.24
CA ALA A 88 2.64 -2.39 -5.37
C ALA A 88 2.95 -0.94 -4.99
N MET A 89 2.80 -0.56 -3.72
CA MET A 89 3.08 0.78 -3.22
C MET A 89 4.39 0.86 -2.41
N SER A 90 5.33 -0.05 -2.67
CA SER A 90 6.67 -0.07 -2.07
C SER A 90 6.68 -0.26 -0.55
N GLY A 91 5.93 -1.25 -0.06
CA GLY A 91 6.05 -1.72 1.33
C GLY A 91 7.44 -2.25 1.69
N ARG A 92 7.63 -2.67 2.94
CA ARG A 92 8.89 -3.16 3.54
C ARG A 92 9.74 -4.08 2.63
N PRO A 93 9.19 -5.05 1.87
CA PRO A 93 10.01 -5.91 1.01
C PRO A 93 10.73 -5.20 -0.14
N TYR A 94 10.35 -3.96 -0.45
CA TYR A 94 11.00 -3.10 -1.43
C TYR A 94 12.06 -2.18 -0.81
N ASP A 95 12.36 -2.38 0.48
CA ASP A 95 13.40 -1.68 1.23
C ASP A 95 13.31 -0.14 1.10
N PRO A 96 12.15 0.49 1.43
CA PRO A 96 12.11 1.93 1.53
C PRO A 96 13.10 2.40 2.60
N ILE A 97 13.65 3.60 2.44
CA ILE A 97 14.61 4.18 3.40
C ILE A 97 14.00 4.23 4.80
N ILE A 98 12.70 4.52 4.86
CA ILE A 98 11.92 4.45 6.08
C ILE A 98 10.48 4.07 5.74
N GLN A 99 9.91 3.17 6.53
CA GLN A 99 8.51 2.83 6.56
C GLN A 99 7.87 3.31 7.86
N LEU A 100 6.98 4.29 7.75
CA LEU A 100 6.24 4.86 8.87
C LEU A 100 4.82 4.28 8.91
N SER A 101 4.32 4.02 10.11
CA SER A 101 2.91 3.68 10.34
C SER A 101 2.23 4.75 11.17
N THR A 102 0.90 4.83 11.09
CA THR A 102 0.09 5.60 12.04
C THR A 102 -0.62 4.67 13.02
N PRO A 103 -1.20 5.18 14.12
CA PRO A 103 -2.04 4.35 15.00
C PRO A 103 -3.27 3.73 14.32
N LEU A 104 -3.67 4.26 13.15
CA LEU A 104 -4.79 3.73 12.37
C LEU A 104 -4.36 2.67 11.35
N THR A 105 -3.06 2.39 11.23
CA THR A 105 -2.55 1.39 10.29
C THR A 105 -3.11 0.01 10.59
N ARG A 106 -3.46 -0.71 9.53
CA ARG A 106 -3.87 -2.11 9.49
C ARG A 106 -3.09 -2.76 8.36
N LEU A 107 -1.99 -3.41 8.72
CA LEU A 107 -1.12 -4.12 7.79
C LEU A 107 -1.47 -5.61 7.82
N ALA A 108 -1.81 -6.19 6.68
CA ALA A 108 -2.09 -7.61 6.57
C ALA A 108 -2.10 -8.10 5.12
N VAL A 109 -2.11 -9.43 4.93
CA VAL A 109 -2.28 -10.03 3.60
C VAL A 109 -3.65 -9.70 3.01
N MET A 110 -4.71 -9.71 3.82
CA MET A 110 -6.07 -9.33 3.43
C MET A 110 -6.91 -9.05 4.68
N GLU A 111 -8.07 -8.41 4.50
CA GLU A 111 -9.02 -8.18 5.60
C GLU A 111 -9.52 -9.50 6.20
N GLY A 112 -9.73 -9.54 7.52
CA GLY A 112 -10.13 -10.75 8.24
C GLY A 112 -11.37 -11.41 7.66
N ARG A 113 -12.40 -10.62 7.32
CA ARG A 113 -13.63 -11.11 6.67
C ARG A 113 -13.36 -11.71 5.30
N THR A 114 -12.50 -11.07 4.51
CA THR A 114 -12.12 -11.58 3.19
C THR A 114 -11.38 -12.91 3.31
N LEU A 115 -10.48 -13.04 4.30
CA LEU A 115 -9.78 -14.29 4.57
C LEU A 115 -10.74 -15.38 5.06
N ALA A 116 -11.67 -15.05 5.96
CA ALA A 116 -12.67 -15.99 6.45
C ALA A 116 -13.54 -16.53 5.31
N ILE A 117 -14.03 -15.65 4.43
CA ILE A 117 -14.77 -16.06 3.21
C ILE A 117 -13.91 -16.99 2.35
N GLY A 118 -12.65 -16.64 2.08
CA GLY A 118 -11.75 -17.47 1.29
C GLY A 118 -11.47 -18.84 1.92
N THR A 119 -11.33 -18.89 3.25
CA THR A 119 -11.05 -20.11 4.02
C THR A 119 -12.25 -21.05 4.06
N PHE A 120 -13.47 -20.49 4.17
CA PHE A 120 -14.71 -21.25 4.30
C PHE A 120 -15.53 -21.30 3.00
N ASN A 121 -14.97 -20.90 1.86
CA ASN A 121 -15.70 -20.74 0.60
C ASN A 121 -16.56 -21.97 0.21
N ALA A 122 -16.05 -23.18 0.40
CA ALA A 122 -16.77 -24.43 0.11
C ALA A 122 -18.05 -24.65 0.97
N LYS A 123 -18.24 -23.83 2.01
CA LYS A 123 -19.39 -23.83 2.93
C LYS A 123 -20.26 -22.58 2.78
N LEU A 124 -20.03 -21.79 1.73
CA LEU A 124 -20.76 -20.55 1.46
C LEU A 124 -21.51 -20.66 0.12
N ASP A 125 -22.61 -19.92 0.00
CA ASP A 125 -23.27 -19.68 -1.28
C ASP A 125 -22.61 -18.54 -2.07
N ASP A 126 -23.10 -18.26 -3.28
CA ASP A 126 -22.61 -17.17 -4.14
C ASP A 126 -22.77 -15.77 -3.52
N ASN A 127 -23.61 -15.63 -2.49
CA ASN A 127 -23.83 -14.40 -1.73
C ASN A 127 -23.01 -14.36 -0.43
N PHE A 128 -22.10 -15.31 -0.23
CA PHE A 128 -21.27 -15.48 0.97
C PHE A 128 -22.07 -15.77 2.26
N ASN A 129 -23.26 -16.35 2.15
CA ASN A 129 -24.02 -16.86 3.29
C ASN A 129 -23.62 -18.30 3.60
N ILE A 130 -23.64 -18.66 4.89
CA ILE A 130 -23.32 -20.02 5.34
C ILE A 130 -24.38 -21.00 4.85
N VAL A 131 -23.93 -22.07 4.19
CA VAL A 131 -24.74 -23.22 3.82
C VAL A 131 -24.39 -24.37 4.76
N ALA A 132 -25.38 -24.81 5.53
CA ALA A 132 -25.23 -25.87 6.54
C ALA A 132 -26.46 -26.79 6.53
N GLU A 133 -26.26 -28.07 6.84
CA GLU A 133 -27.34 -29.07 6.86
C GLU A 133 -28.15 -29.02 8.17
N ASN A 134 -27.54 -28.51 9.24
CA ASN A 134 -28.14 -28.38 10.56
C ASN A 134 -27.57 -27.17 11.34
N ASP A 135 -28.23 -26.83 12.45
CA ASP A 135 -27.84 -25.69 13.29
C ASP A 135 -26.46 -25.85 13.92
N GLU A 136 -26.04 -27.08 14.25
CA GLU A 136 -24.73 -27.34 14.86
C GLU A 136 -23.59 -27.03 13.88
N GLU A 137 -23.71 -27.48 12.64
CA GLU A 137 -22.77 -27.19 11.57
C GLU A 137 -22.75 -25.68 11.28
N TYR A 138 -23.91 -25.02 11.23
CA TYR A 138 -24.00 -23.58 11.05
C TYR A 138 -23.22 -22.82 12.12
N GLN A 139 -23.44 -23.14 13.41
CA GLN A 139 -22.73 -22.48 14.51
C GLN A 139 -21.22 -22.76 14.47
N LYS A 140 -20.82 -23.96 14.07
CA LYS A 140 -19.40 -24.31 13.92
C LYS A 140 -18.72 -23.52 12.80
N ILE A 141 -19.34 -23.38 11.64
CA ILE A 141 -18.81 -22.56 10.53
C ILE A 141 -18.75 -21.10 10.95
N LYS A 142 -19.83 -20.57 11.52
CA LYS A 142 -19.91 -19.18 11.98
C LYS A 142 -18.81 -18.85 12.99
N SER A 143 -18.67 -19.66 14.05
CA SER A 143 -17.63 -19.47 15.06
C SER A 143 -16.22 -19.62 14.50
N GLY A 144 -16.02 -20.51 13.52
CA GLY A 144 -14.77 -20.65 12.79
C GLY A 144 -14.42 -19.39 11.98
N MET A 145 -15.39 -18.84 11.24
CA MET A 145 -15.21 -17.58 10.51
C MET A 145 -14.90 -16.43 11.46
N GLU A 146 -15.68 -16.25 12.53
CA GLU A 146 -15.44 -15.22 13.55
C GLU A 146 -14.07 -15.36 14.23
N ALA A 147 -13.58 -16.59 14.42
CA ALA A 147 -12.25 -16.84 14.96
C ALA A 147 -11.14 -16.40 13.98
N VAL A 148 -11.29 -16.68 12.69
CA VAL A 148 -10.35 -16.21 11.65
C VAL A 148 -10.37 -14.67 11.57
N GLU A 149 -11.55 -14.07 11.53
CA GLU A 149 -11.70 -12.61 11.46
C GLU A 149 -11.01 -11.91 12.64
N ARG A 150 -11.30 -12.37 13.87
CA ARG A 150 -10.71 -11.82 15.09
C ARG A 150 -9.19 -11.97 15.12
N ARG A 151 -8.67 -13.16 14.78
CA ARG A 151 -7.22 -13.37 14.75
C ARG A 151 -6.54 -12.38 13.81
N ILE A 152 -7.09 -12.20 12.62
CA ILE A 152 -6.49 -11.29 11.63
C ILE A 152 -6.61 -9.82 12.07
N GLU A 153 -7.72 -9.40 12.67
CA GLU A 153 -7.85 -8.02 13.18
C GLU A 153 -6.84 -7.73 14.30
N GLU A 154 -6.57 -8.71 15.17
CA GLU A 154 -5.52 -8.62 16.19
C GLU A 154 -4.11 -8.57 15.58
N GLU A 155 -3.85 -9.35 14.54
CA GLU A 155 -2.57 -9.38 13.83
C GLU A 155 -2.28 -8.09 13.04
N MET A 156 -3.31 -7.33 12.67
CA MET A 156 -3.19 -6.06 11.95
C MET A 156 -2.73 -4.89 12.82
N ASP A 157 -2.63 -5.06 14.14
CA ASP A 157 -2.31 -3.99 15.08
C ASP A 157 -0.94 -3.35 14.77
N PRO A 158 -0.86 -2.01 14.61
CA PRO A 158 0.40 -1.35 14.29
C PRO A 158 1.51 -1.60 15.33
N ILE A 159 1.16 -1.79 16.61
CA ILE A 159 2.11 -2.12 17.68
C ILE A 159 2.71 -3.52 17.45
N LEU A 160 1.90 -4.47 17.00
CA LEU A 160 2.40 -5.81 16.67
C LEU A 160 3.33 -5.75 15.45
N THR A 161 2.95 -5.01 14.42
CA THR A 161 3.76 -4.86 13.19
C THR A 161 5.10 -4.18 13.50
N ALA A 162 5.13 -3.18 14.39
CA ALA A 162 6.38 -2.56 14.84
C ALA A 162 7.27 -3.54 15.62
N ARG A 163 6.67 -4.37 16.49
CA ARG A 163 7.39 -5.44 17.20
C ARG A 163 7.96 -6.49 16.25
N GLN A 164 7.34 -6.71 15.10
CA GLN A 164 7.80 -7.62 14.05
C GLN A 164 8.79 -6.99 13.07
N LEU A 165 9.12 -5.70 13.25
CA LEU A 165 9.99 -4.91 12.35
C LEU A 165 9.41 -4.70 10.95
N ASP A 166 8.09 -4.83 10.81
CA ASP A 166 7.37 -4.51 9.58
C ASP A 166 7.18 -3.02 9.39
N THR A 167 7.41 -2.18 10.40
CA THR A 167 7.45 -0.72 10.29
C THR A 167 8.60 -0.19 11.16
N ASP A 168 9.23 0.90 10.76
CA ASP A 168 10.37 1.46 11.48
C ASP A 168 9.93 2.32 12.67
N GLU A 169 8.79 3.02 12.56
CA GLU A 169 8.24 3.86 13.61
C GLU A 169 6.71 3.97 13.48
N ILE A 170 6.02 4.16 14.61
CA ILE A 170 4.60 4.56 14.64
C ILE A 170 4.52 6.04 15.01
N ILE A 171 4.05 6.86 14.08
CA ILE A 171 3.95 8.31 14.26
C ILE A 171 2.50 8.78 14.30
N LEU A 172 2.24 9.86 15.03
CA LEU A 172 0.93 10.49 15.03
C LEU A 172 0.75 11.34 13.76
N PHE A 173 -0.49 11.52 13.30
CA PHE A 173 -0.76 12.31 12.08
C PHE A 173 -0.20 13.74 12.14
N ARG A 174 -0.14 14.35 13.33
CA ARG A 174 0.45 15.69 13.53
C ARG A 174 1.97 15.71 13.30
N GLU A 175 2.64 14.57 13.45
CA GLU A 175 4.09 14.39 13.31
C GLU A 175 4.47 14.06 11.87
N LEU A 176 3.49 13.67 11.02
CA LEU A 176 3.73 13.29 9.63
C LEU A 176 4.48 14.38 8.84
N ARG A 177 4.04 15.63 8.94
CA ARG A 177 4.67 16.73 8.21
C ARG A 177 6.14 16.94 8.64
N PRO A 178 6.47 17.11 9.94
CA PRO A 178 7.86 17.19 10.40
C PRO A 178 8.75 16.03 9.91
N TYR A 179 8.27 14.79 9.99
CA TYR A 179 9.00 13.62 9.50
C TYR A 179 9.26 13.71 7.98
N LEU A 180 8.23 14.02 7.18
CA LEU A 180 8.38 14.13 5.73
C LEU A 180 9.30 15.27 5.31
N GLU A 181 9.26 16.41 6.00
CA GLU A 181 10.19 17.53 5.76
C GLU A 181 11.63 17.09 6.01
N THR A 182 11.91 16.53 7.19
CA THR A 182 13.27 16.06 7.55
C THR A 182 13.78 15.01 6.57
N MET A 183 12.97 13.98 6.28
CA MET A 183 13.39 12.90 5.36
C MET A 183 13.64 13.43 3.96
N THR A 184 12.79 14.32 3.45
CA THR A 184 12.96 14.93 2.12
C THR A 184 14.25 15.75 2.05
N GLU A 185 14.51 16.58 3.06
CA GLU A 185 15.76 17.36 3.14
C GLU A 185 16.99 16.46 3.14
N MET A 186 16.98 15.38 3.94
CA MET A 186 18.07 14.41 4.02
C MET A 186 18.29 13.69 2.68
N CYS A 187 17.22 13.31 1.97
CA CYS A 187 17.30 12.69 0.66
C CYS A 187 18.06 13.59 -0.33
N TYR A 188 17.82 14.90 -0.28
CA TYR A 188 18.53 15.85 -1.13
C TYR A 188 19.99 16.04 -0.69
N GLN A 189 20.34 15.96 0.59
CA GLN A 189 21.75 16.12 1.00
C GLN A 189 22.64 14.92 0.63
N SER A 190 22.05 13.75 0.37
CA SER A 190 22.81 12.54 0.03
C SER A 190 23.51 12.63 -1.34
N ILE A 191 24.78 12.21 -1.38
CA ILE A 191 25.60 12.15 -2.59
C ILE A 191 25.33 10.81 -3.30
N GLY A 192 24.97 10.84 -4.59
CA GLY A 192 24.84 9.63 -5.42
C GLY A 192 23.51 9.49 -6.17
N TYR A 193 22.42 10.04 -5.63
CA TYR A 193 21.09 9.95 -6.25
C TYR A 193 20.72 11.15 -7.13
N ARG A 194 21.41 12.28 -6.94
CA ARG A 194 21.30 13.46 -7.80
C ARG A 194 21.99 13.16 -9.15
N ARG A 195 21.30 12.46 -10.07
CA ARG A 195 21.85 12.16 -11.42
C ARG A 195 22.13 13.44 -12.21
N VAL A 196 21.44 14.54 -11.89
CA VAL A 196 21.71 15.88 -12.43
C VAL A 196 21.51 16.87 -11.28
N LYS A 197 22.42 17.83 -11.06
CA LYS A 197 22.02 19.13 -10.48
C LYS A 197 21.07 19.76 -11.49
N ASN A 198 19.82 19.29 -11.52
CA ASN A 198 18.81 19.83 -12.41
C ASN A 198 18.63 21.28 -11.98
N PRO A 199 18.92 22.29 -12.83
CA PRO A 199 18.73 23.68 -12.48
C PRO A 199 17.25 24.05 -12.27
N ARG A 200 16.32 23.09 -12.31
CA ARG A 200 14.91 23.25 -11.96
C ARG A 200 14.56 22.71 -10.57
N ILE A 201 15.44 21.94 -9.92
CA ILE A 201 15.19 21.32 -8.61
C ILE A 201 16.17 21.93 -7.62
N TRP A 202 15.72 23.01 -6.98
CA TRP A 202 16.48 23.74 -5.97
C TRP A 202 16.05 23.27 -4.60
N SER A 203 16.99 22.88 -3.75
CA SER A 203 16.70 22.80 -2.32
C SER A 203 16.52 24.20 -1.74
N MET A 204 15.86 24.32 -0.59
CA MET A 204 15.77 25.59 0.13
C MET A 204 17.16 26.17 0.44
N HIS A 205 18.16 25.30 0.65
CA HIS A 205 19.55 25.72 0.81
C HIS A 205 20.15 26.30 -0.48
N ASP A 206 19.83 25.71 -1.65
CA ASP A 206 20.28 26.22 -2.94
C ASP A 206 19.68 27.61 -3.23
N ILE A 207 18.42 27.85 -2.84
CA ILE A 207 17.76 29.16 -2.96
C ILE A 207 18.39 30.18 -2.00
N ASN A 208 18.60 29.80 -0.73
CA ASN A 208 19.20 30.68 0.27
C ASN A 208 20.64 31.06 -0.09
N ALA A 209 21.38 30.20 -0.79
CA ALA A 209 22.75 30.51 -1.25
C ALA A 209 22.80 31.51 -2.42
N LEU A 210 21.66 31.78 -3.10
CA LEU A 210 21.57 32.78 -4.16
C LEU A 210 21.14 34.18 -3.66
N GLN A 211 20.63 34.28 -2.44
CA GLN A 211 20.21 35.54 -1.83
C GLN A 211 21.38 36.22 -1.12
#